data_AF-A0A833H2P5-F1
#
_entry.id   AF-A0A833H2P5-F1
#
_cell.length_a   1.000
_cell.length_b   1.000
_cell.length_c   1.000
_cell.angle_alpha   90.00
_cell.angle_beta   90.00
_cell.angle_gamma   90.00
#
_symmetry.space_group_name_H-M   'P 1'
#
loop_
_entity.id
_entity.type
_entity.pdbx_description
1 polymer ?
#
loop_
_entity_poly.entity_id
_entity_poly.type
_entity_poly.pdbx_seq_one_letter_code
_entity_poly.pdbx_strand_id
1 'polypeptide(L)'
;MKWSLPLVAFYALVACEAKTQSVATHSELWQQGQVIFDMNCKSCHSMEDEKLTGPSLNRFRITMDGTEARQSIIEPSRDIVPGYTDIMPQDFGTRLTESQMDALIFYLTNG
;
A
#
# COMPACT_ATOMS: atom_id res chain seq x y z
N MET A 1 63.99 11.08 -21.93
CA MET A 1 63.55 9.84 -22.59
C MET A 1 62.56 9.14 -21.68
N LYS A 2 61.29 9.13 -22.11
CA LYS A 2 60.20 8.18 -21.84
C LYS A 2 60.35 7.29 -20.60
N TRP A 3 59.47 7.48 -19.63
CA TRP A 3 58.83 6.35 -18.94
C TRP A 3 57.33 6.56 -18.96
N SER A 4 56.65 5.51 -19.41
CA SER A 4 55.26 5.49 -19.88
C SER A 4 54.40 4.61 -18.98
N LEU A 5 53.11 4.97 -18.91
CA LEU A 5 51.91 4.19 -18.52
C LEU A 5 51.68 3.88 -17.02
N PRO A 6 50.41 3.66 -16.58
CA PRO A 6 49.13 3.83 -17.28
C PRO A 6 48.05 4.61 -16.48
N LEU A 7 47.15 5.26 -17.23
CA LEU A 7 45.78 5.56 -16.82
C LEU A 7 45.08 4.22 -16.54
N VAL A 8 45.10 3.77 -15.29
CA VAL A 8 44.23 2.66 -14.86
C VAL A 8 42.86 3.25 -14.62
N ALA A 9 41.98 2.93 -15.56
CA ALA A 9 40.55 3.16 -15.51
C ALA A 9 39.98 2.70 -14.16
N PHE A 10 39.52 3.66 -13.35
CA PHE A 10 38.55 3.42 -12.29
C PHE A 10 37.17 3.19 -12.94
N TYR A 11 37.03 2.05 -13.62
CA TYR A 11 35.77 1.56 -14.15
C TYR A 11 35.56 0.16 -13.60
N ALA A 12 34.93 0.07 -12.43
CA ALA A 12 34.14 -1.07 -11.96
C ALA A 12 33.96 -0.93 -10.45
N LEU A 13 32.75 -0.56 -9.99
CA LEU A 13 32.14 -0.99 -8.72
C LEU A 13 30.81 -0.24 -8.48
N VAL A 14 29.85 -0.33 -9.41
CA VAL A 14 28.45 0.05 -9.13
C VAL A 14 27.53 -0.95 -9.84
N ALA A 15 27.24 -2.09 -9.19
CA ALA A 15 26.28 -3.07 -9.71
C ALA A 15 25.71 -4.02 -8.63
N CYS A 16 25.52 -3.56 -7.39
CA CYS A 16 24.93 -4.41 -6.34
C CYS A 16 24.00 -3.66 -5.37
N GLU A 17 23.13 -2.76 -5.85
CA GLU A 17 22.20 -1.99 -4.97
C GLU A 17 20.71 -2.13 -5.31
N ALA A 18 20.36 -2.81 -6.40
CA ALA A 18 18.95 -2.85 -6.86
C ALA A 18 18.00 -3.70 -5.97
N LYS A 19 18.50 -4.70 -5.24
CA LYS A 19 17.63 -5.58 -4.43
C LYS A 19 17.20 -4.96 -3.10
N THR A 20 18.06 -4.16 -2.47
CA THR A 20 17.81 -3.61 -1.12
C THR A 20 16.74 -2.50 -1.14
N GLN A 21 16.70 -1.69 -2.22
CA GLN A 21 15.68 -0.65 -2.38
C GLN A 21 14.27 -1.23 -2.51
N SER A 22 14.09 -2.34 -3.24
CA SER A 22 12.76 -2.95 -3.39
C SER A 22 12.19 -3.43 -2.05
N VAL A 23 12.96 -4.11 -1.20
CA VAL A 23 12.42 -4.63 0.07
C VAL A 23 12.15 -3.50 1.08
N ALA A 24 13.03 -2.50 1.15
CA ALA A 24 12.82 -1.32 1.99
C ALA A 24 11.53 -0.57 1.59
N THR A 25 11.33 -0.32 0.30
CA THR A 25 10.13 0.38 -0.21
C THR A 25 8.83 -0.37 0.07
N HIS A 26 8.79 -1.71 -0.05
CA HIS A 26 7.59 -2.47 0.29
C HIS A 26 7.30 -2.45 1.80
N SER A 27 8.33 -2.55 2.65
CA SER A 27 8.14 -2.46 4.10
C SER A 27 7.67 -1.07 4.54
N GLU A 28 8.19 -0.02 3.93
CA GLU A 28 7.81 1.36 4.20
C GLU A 28 6.38 1.65 3.74
N LEU A 29 6.00 1.19 2.54
CA LEU A 29 4.62 1.30 2.04
C LEU A 29 3.63 0.60 2.94
N TRP A 30 3.97 -0.62 3.41
CA TRP A 30 3.13 -1.36 4.33
C TRP A 30 2.93 -0.62 5.65
N GLN A 31 4.00 -0.11 6.26
CA GLN A 31 3.93 0.65 7.51
C GLN A 31 3.14 1.94 7.37
N GLN A 32 3.31 2.67 6.26
CA GLN A 32 2.53 3.86 5.96
C GLN A 32 1.05 3.53 5.79
N GLY A 33 0.74 2.47 5.05
CA GLY A 33 -0.63 1.99 4.87
C GLY A 33 -1.29 1.58 6.18
N GLN A 34 -0.56 0.90 7.07
CA GLN A 34 -1.03 0.54 8.40
C GLN A 34 -1.44 1.77 9.21
N VAL A 35 -0.60 2.82 9.22
CA VAL A 35 -0.90 4.07 9.93
C VAL A 35 -2.15 4.74 9.36
N ILE A 36 -2.30 4.77 8.04
CA ILE A 36 -3.49 5.34 7.38
C ILE A 36 -4.74 4.53 7.75
N PHE A 37 -4.65 3.19 7.72
CA PHE A 37 -5.74 2.30 8.13
C PHE A 37 -6.16 2.53 9.59
N ASP A 38 -5.20 2.60 10.51
CA ASP A 38 -5.44 2.81 11.93
C ASP A 38 -6.17 4.13 12.20
N MET A 39 -5.82 5.21 11.47
CA MET A 39 -6.41 6.53 11.65
C MET A 39 -7.78 6.71 10.98
N ASN A 40 -8.03 6.03 9.85
CA ASN A 40 -9.18 6.33 8.99
C ASN A 40 -10.20 5.20 8.87
N CYS A 41 -9.80 3.95 9.09
CA CYS A 41 -10.60 2.78 8.73
C CYS A 41 -10.94 1.91 9.94
N LYS A 42 -10.00 1.78 10.90
CA LYS A 42 -10.06 0.83 12.02
C LYS A 42 -11.22 1.03 12.98
N SER A 43 -11.78 2.25 13.04
CA SER A 43 -12.96 2.53 13.87
C SER A 43 -14.20 1.76 13.39
N CYS A 44 -14.26 1.38 12.11
CA CYS A 44 -15.38 0.66 11.51
C CYS A 44 -14.99 -0.70 10.93
N HIS A 45 -13.73 -0.93 10.61
CA HIS A 45 -13.25 -2.16 9.96
C HIS A 45 -12.18 -2.85 10.78
N SER A 46 -12.24 -4.19 10.83
CA SER A 46 -11.20 -5.02 11.45
C SER A 46 -10.36 -5.73 10.39
N MET A 47 -9.06 -5.89 10.66
CA MET A 47 -8.18 -6.78 9.89
C MET A 47 -8.21 -8.23 10.41
N GLU A 48 -8.93 -8.45 11.52
CA GLU A 48 -9.23 -9.77 12.07
C GLU A 48 -10.61 -10.25 11.61
N ASP A 49 -10.96 -11.51 11.86
CA ASP A 49 -12.29 -12.08 11.53
C ASP A 49 -13.40 -11.58 12.46
N GLU A 50 -13.55 -10.26 12.56
CA GLU A 50 -14.48 -9.58 13.44
C GLU A 50 -15.38 -8.62 12.65
N LYS A 51 -16.69 -8.71 12.90
CA LYS A 51 -17.69 -7.80 12.34
C LYS A 51 -17.83 -6.58 13.24
N LEU A 52 -17.67 -5.40 12.66
CA LEU A 52 -17.85 -4.12 13.33
C LEU A 52 -18.97 -3.33 12.64
N THR A 53 -18.91 -2.00 12.71
CA THR A 53 -19.79 -1.10 11.96
C THR A 53 -19.70 -1.32 10.45
N GLY A 54 -18.50 -1.66 9.95
CA GLY A 54 -18.25 -2.14 8.59
C GLY A 54 -17.85 -3.62 8.57
N PRO A 55 -17.79 -4.24 7.38
CA PRO A 55 -17.34 -5.62 7.21
C PRO A 55 -15.88 -5.81 7.63
N SER A 56 -15.53 -7.02 8.07
CA SER A 56 -14.14 -7.43 8.23
C SER A 56 -13.41 -7.35 6.89
N LEU A 57 -12.16 -6.91 6.92
CA LEU A 57 -11.25 -6.85 5.77
C LEU A 57 -10.16 -7.94 5.82
N ASN A 58 -10.22 -8.87 6.77
CA ASN A 58 -9.22 -9.93 6.97
C ASN A 58 -8.96 -10.78 5.71
N ARG A 59 -9.93 -10.90 4.81
CA ARG A 59 -9.83 -11.67 3.57
C ARG A 59 -9.40 -10.86 2.36
N PHE A 60 -9.30 -9.53 2.43
CA PHE A 60 -9.03 -8.67 1.27
C PHE A 60 -7.75 -9.07 0.54
N ARG A 61 -6.69 -9.41 1.29
CA ARG A 61 -5.42 -9.93 0.76
C ARG A 61 -5.54 -11.16 -0.15
N ILE A 62 -6.64 -11.90 -0.05
CA ILE A 62 -6.89 -13.14 -0.82
C ILE A 62 -8.00 -12.92 -1.85
N THR A 63 -8.96 -12.03 -1.56
CA THR A 63 -10.22 -11.92 -2.31
C THR A 63 -10.30 -10.69 -3.20
N MET A 64 -9.39 -9.72 -3.07
CA MET A 64 -9.41 -8.49 -3.85
C MET A 64 -8.03 -8.16 -4.40
N ASP A 65 -7.99 -7.67 -5.63
CA ASP A 65 -6.81 -6.98 -6.13
C ASP A 65 -6.78 -5.50 -5.69
N GLY A 66 -5.66 -4.83 -5.94
CA GLY A 66 -5.49 -3.43 -5.56
C GLY A 66 -6.46 -2.47 -6.25
N THR A 67 -6.95 -2.81 -7.45
CA THR A 67 -7.89 -1.98 -8.21
C THR A 67 -9.28 -2.07 -7.58
N GLU A 68 -9.74 -3.27 -7.27
CA GLU A 68 -11.03 -3.50 -6.61
C GLU A 68 -11.08 -2.86 -5.22
N ALA A 69 -9.99 -3.02 -4.45
CA ALA A 69 -9.86 -2.37 -3.15
C ALA A 69 -9.89 -0.83 -3.29
N ARG A 70 -9.17 -0.26 -4.26
CA ARG A 70 -9.19 1.19 -4.52
C ARG A 70 -10.59 1.66 -4.88
N GLN A 71 -11.26 0.98 -5.80
CA GLN A 71 -12.60 1.36 -6.22
C GLN A 71 -13.61 1.31 -5.07
N SER A 72 -13.49 0.31 -4.17
CA SER A 72 -14.34 0.21 -2.97
C SER A 72 -14.13 1.37 -1.99
N ILE A 73 -12.95 2.02 -2.01
CA ILE A 73 -12.65 3.18 -1.15
C ILE A 73 -13.13 4.49 -1.79
N ILE A 74 -12.98 4.66 -3.11
CA ILE A 74 -13.35 5.90 -3.81
C ILE A 74 -14.83 5.94 -4.24
N GLU A 75 -15.48 4.78 -4.35
CA GLU A 75 -16.90 4.61 -4.65
C GLU A 75 -17.57 3.67 -3.62
N PRO A 76 -17.61 4.02 -2.32
CA PRO A 76 -18.07 3.10 -1.27
C PRO A 76 -19.53 2.66 -1.44
N SER A 77 -20.38 3.52 -2.01
CA SER A 77 -21.79 3.21 -2.26
C SER A 77 -22.02 2.27 -3.45
N ARG A 78 -20.99 1.93 -4.23
CA ARG A 78 -21.14 1.12 -5.46
C ARG A 78 -21.62 -0.29 -5.14
N ASP A 79 -20.96 -0.93 -4.17
CA ASP A 79 -21.21 -2.33 -3.80
C ASP A 79 -21.27 -2.46 -2.27
N ILE A 80 -22.49 -2.42 -1.72
CA ILE A 80 -22.71 -2.58 -0.28
C ILE A 80 -22.83 -4.05 0.08
N VAL A 81 -21.97 -4.52 1.00
CA VAL A 81 -21.99 -5.90 1.50
C VAL A 81 -23.34 -6.20 2.18
N PRO A 82 -23.99 -7.34 1.90
CA PRO A 82 -25.26 -7.70 2.54
C PRO A 82 -25.20 -7.63 4.07
N GLY A 83 -26.18 -6.94 4.66
CA GLY A 83 -26.26 -6.75 6.11
C GLY A 83 -25.54 -5.49 6.64
N TYR A 84 -24.90 -4.72 5.76
CA TYR A 84 -24.33 -3.41 6.08
C TYR A 84 -25.14 -2.27 5.45
N THR A 85 -24.99 -1.08 6.04
CA THR A 85 -25.61 0.15 5.55
C THR A 85 -24.58 1.01 4.82
N ASP A 86 -25.05 1.86 3.90
CA ASP A 86 -24.21 2.83 3.20
C ASP A 86 -23.81 3.99 4.13
N ILE A 87 -22.73 3.79 4.89
CA ILE A 87 -22.21 4.75 5.88
C ILE A 87 -20.70 5.00 5.76
N MET A 88 -20.02 4.32 4.83
CA MET A 88 -18.59 4.55 4.61
C MET A 88 -18.39 5.98 4.05
N PRO A 89 -17.44 6.76 4.57
CA PRO A 89 -17.20 8.12 4.08
C PRO A 89 -16.92 8.18 2.58
N GLN A 90 -17.59 9.10 1.89
CA GLN A 90 -17.59 9.20 0.42
C GLN A 90 -16.46 10.08 -0.15
N ASP A 91 -15.65 10.68 0.71
CA ASP A 91 -14.68 11.71 0.32
C ASP A 91 -13.22 11.22 0.36
N PHE A 92 -12.97 9.92 0.62
CA PHE A 92 -11.61 9.38 0.66
C PHE A 92 -10.83 9.56 -0.64
N GLY A 93 -11.51 9.56 -1.81
CA GLY A 93 -10.89 9.87 -3.10
C GLY A 93 -10.38 11.30 -3.24
N THR A 94 -10.76 12.21 -2.34
CA THR A 94 -10.26 13.60 -2.29
C THR A 94 -9.47 13.91 -1.02
N ARG A 95 -9.74 13.16 0.07
CA ARG A 95 -9.13 13.35 1.38
C ARG A 95 -7.73 12.73 1.45
N LEU A 96 -7.51 11.61 0.77
CA LEU A 96 -6.21 10.95 0.70
C LEU A 96 -5.46 11.41 -0.54
N THR A 97 -4.16 11.65 -0.42
CA THR A 97 -3.28 11.81 -1.59
C THR A 97 -3.14 10.49 -2.33
N GLU A 98 -2.72 10.53 -3.60
CA GLU A 98 -2.46 9.29 -4.37
C GLU A 98 -1.47 8.36 -3.67
N SER A 99 -0.38 8.90 -3.11
CA SER A 99 0.62 8.11 -2.38
C SER A 99 0.06 7.48 -1.10
N GLN A 100 -0.84 8.18 -0.41
CA GLN A 100 -1.52 7.65 0.77
C GLN A 100 -2.49 6.53 0.38
N MET A 101 -3.25 6.73 -0.70
CA MET A 101 -4.13 5.70 -1.24
C MET A 101 -3.33 4.46 -1.66
N ASP A 102 -2.22 4.63 -2.38
CA ASP A 102 -1.34 3.52 -2.78
C ASP A 102 -0.80 2.74 -1.58
N ALA A 103 -0.32 3.44 -0.55
CA ALA A 103 0.17 2.79 0.68
C ALA A 103 -0.95 2.03 1.40
N LEU A 104 -2.15 2.62 1.52
CA LEU A 104 -3.32 1.96 2.12
C LEU A 104 -3.73 0.71 1.35
N ILE A 105 -3.83 0.81 0.02
CA ILE A 105 -4.15 -0.33 -0.84
C ILE A 105 -3.09 -1.42 -0.72
N PHE A 106 -1.82 -1.03 -0.70
CA PHE A 106 -0.73 -1.97 -0.49
C PHE A 106 -0.90 -2.72 0.83
N TYR A 107 -1.16 -2.03 1.94
CA TYR A 107 -1.42 -2.64 3.24
C TYR A 107 -2.64 -3.58 3.27
N LEU A 108 -3.75 -3.20 2.62
CA LEU A 108 -4.97 -4.00 2.60
C LEU A 108 -4.85 -5.28 1.77
N THR A 109 -3.98 -5.26 0.76
CA THR A 109 -3.83 -6.36 -0.21
C THR A 109 -2.54 -7.16 -0.03
N ASN A 110 -1.58 -6.64 0.75
CA ASN A 110 -0.29 -7.27 1.03
C ASN A 110 -0.04 -7.28 2.53
N GLY A 111 0.32 -8.44 3.08
CA GLY A 111 0.62 -8.65 4.49
C GLY A 111 1.11 -10.06 4.72
#